data_AF-A0ABD0NQQ4-F1
#
_entry.id   AF-A0ABD0NQQ4-F1
#
_cell.length_a   1.000
_cell.length_b   1.000
_cell.length_c   1.000
_cell.angle_alpha   90.00
_cell.angle_beta   90.00
_cell.angle_gamma   90.00
#
_symmetry.space_group_name_H-M   'P 1'
#
loop_
_entity.id
_entity.type
_entity.pdbx_description
1 polymer ?
#
loop_
_entity_poly.entity_id
_entity_poly.type
_entity_poly.pdbx_seq_one_letter_code
_entity_poly.pdbx_strand_id
1 'polypeptide(L)'
;MAEQFVPDGPHAHLYKDGWVKLMNWQHSTMYLFFGISGIADVLSMTSRHVPVGLDRLSLSLALFVEGFLFYFHVHNRPPLDQHIHSLLLFAVFGGAASTMMEVFKRENIVLELLRCSLAILQGTWFYQ
;
A
#
# COMPACT_ATOMS: atom_id res chain seq x y z
N MET A 1 -3.99 4.56 11.95
CA MET A 1 -3.92 5.88 12.63
C MET A 1 -4.86 5.94 13.83
N ALA A 2 -6.18 5.88 13.68
CA ALA A 2 -7.10 5.93 14.83
C ALA A 2 -6.86 4.76 15.83
N GLU A 3 -6.51 3.59 15.33
CA GLU A 3 -6.13 2.41 16.11
C GLU A 3 -4.91 2.63 17.05
N GLN A 4 -4.13 3.70 16.85
CA GLN A 4 -3.03 4.08 17.74
C GLN A 4 -3.54 4.67 19.06
N PHE A 5 -4.72 5.30 19.04
CA PHE A 5 -5.24 6.15 20.12
C PHE A 5 -6.59 5.67 20.69
N VAL A 6 -7.03 4.45 20.33
CA VAL A 6 -8.11 3.78 21.05
C VAL A 6 -7.64 3.42 22.48
N PRO A 7 -8.53 3.20 23.46
CA PRO A 7 -8.13 2.94 24.86
C PRO A 7 -7.10 1.81 25.03
N ASP A 8 -7.15 0.79 24.17
CA ASP A 8 -6.16 -0.30 24.15
C ASP A 8 -5.04 -0.09 23.13
N GLY A 9 -4.91 1.07 22.51
CA GLY A 9 -3.95 1.34 21.44
C GLY A 9 -2.49 1.30 21.91
N PRO A 10 -1.52 1.26 20.99
CA PRO A 10 -0.10 1.46 21.30
C PRO A 10 0.24 2.86 21.82
N HIS A 11 -0.63 3.88 21.65
CA HIS A 11 -0.42 5.26 22.11
C HIS A 11 0.94 5.85 21.69
N ALA A 12 1.35 5.61 20.43
CA ALA A 12 2.65 5.98 19.89
C ALA A 12 3.88 5.36 20.58
N HIS A 13 3.69 4.39 21.49
CA HIS A 13 4.77 3.56 21.99
C HIS A 13 5.13 2.50 20.94
N LEU A 14 6.40 2.49 20.53
CA LEU A 14 6.92 1.53 19.56
C LEU A 14 7.44 0.25 20.23
N TYR A 15 8.09 0.41 21.39
CA TYR A 15 8.83 -0.66 22.05
C TYR A 15 8.75 -0.57 23.58
N LYS A 16 8.55 -1.72 24.22
CA LYS A 16 8.67 -1.92 25.68
C LYS A 16 8.87 -3.42 25.93
N ASP A 17 10.12 -3.82 26.16
CA ASP A 17 10.55 -5.22 26.31
C ASP A 17 10.14 -6.13 25.13
N GLY A 18 9.90 -5.52 23.96
CA GLY A 18 9.30 -6.12 22.79
C GLY A 18 8.50 -5.09 21.99
N TRP A 19 8.11 -5.45 20.77
CA TRP A 19 7.27 -4.58 19.93
C TRP A 19 5.88 -4.40 20.54
N VAL A 20 5.45 -3.15 20.75
CA VAL A 20 4.11 -2.85 21.28
C VAL A 20 3.11 -2.85 20.12
N LYS A 21 2.22 -3.84 20.09
CA LYS A 21 1.16 -3.98 19.08
C LYS A 21 1.68 -3.76 17.64
N LEU A 22 2.72 -4.51 17.25
CA LEU A 22 3.40 -4.38 15.96
C LEU A 22 2.43 -4.36 14.77
N MET A 23 1.35 -5.14 14.85
CA MET A 23 0.31 -5.18 13.82
C MET A 23 -0.38 -3.82 13.60
N ASN A 24 -0.71 -3.12 14.69
CA ASN A 24 -1.29 -1.77 14.63
C ASN A 24 -0.32 -0.77 14.00
N TRP A 25 0.99 -0.97 14.19
CA TRP A 25 2.00 -0.16 13.52
C TRP A 25 2.08 -0.45 12.03
N GLN A 26 2.02 -1.72 11.62
CA GLN A 26 1.95 -2.10 10.20
C GLN A 26 0.76 -1.43 9.50
N HIS A 27 -0.44 -1.53 10.06
CA HIS A 27 -1.63 -0.87 9.50
C HIS A 27 -1.50 0.66 9.51
N SER A 28 -0.97 1.25 10.59
CA SER A 28 -0.79 2.70 10.66
C SER A 28 0.20 3.22 9.63
N THR A 29 1.29 2.48 9.36
CA THR A 29 2.21 2.79 8.26
C THR A 29 1.51 2.69 6.91
N MET A 30 0.77 1.61 6.64
CA MET A 30 0.01 1.45 5.40
C MET A 30 -0.95 2.63 5.17
N TYR A 31 -1.79 2.96 6.17
CA TYR A 31 -2.73 4.08 6.08
C TYR A 31 -2.05 5.43 5.87
N LEU A 32 -0.88 5.65 6.48
CA LEU A 32 -0.12 6.88 6.29
C LEU A 32 0.29 7.06 4.83
N PHE A 33 0.86 6.02 4.20
CA PHE A 33 1.30 6.12 2.81
C PHE A 33 0.15 6.28 1.82
N PHE A 34 -0.97 5.57 2.02
CA PHE A 34 -2.17 5.80 1.21
C PHE A 34 -2.77 7.19 1.45
N GLY A 35 -2.72 7.71 2.68
CA GLY A 35 -3.11 9.09 2.99
C GLY A 35 -2.25 10.13 2.25
N ILE A 36 -0.92 9.93 2.22
CA ILE A 36 0.01 10.76 1.44
C ILE A 36 -0.32 10.69 -0.05
N SER A 37 -0.61 9.50 -0.59
CA SER A 37 -1.04 9.34 -1.98
C SER A 37 -2.30 10.13 -2.29
N GLY A 38 -3.32 10.05 -1.43
CA GLY A 38 -4.56 10.81 -1.62
C GLY A 38 -4.33 12.34 -1.58
N ILE A 39 -3.43 12.82 -0.71
CA ILE A 39 -3.04 14.24 -0.70
C ILE A 39 -2.35 14.61 -2.01
N ALA A 40 -1.43 13.78 -2.50
CA ALA A 40 -0.73 14.01 -3.77
C ALA A 40 -1.70 14.04 -4.96
N ASP A 41 -2.74 13.19 -4.97
CA ASP A 41 -3.80 13.21 -5.99
C ASP A 41 -4.58 14.52 -5.96
N VAL A 42 -5.06 14.95 -4.78
CA VAL A 42 -5.79 16.23 -4.62
C VAL A 42 -4.93 17.41 -5.04
N LEU A 43 -3.66 17.44 -4.63
CA LEU A 43 -2.73 18.50 -5.01
C LEU A 43 -2.47 18.53 -6.51
N SER A 44 -2.30 17.36 -7.14
CA SER A 44 -2.08 17.23 -8.59
C SER A 44 -3.30 17.71 -9.39
N MET A 45 -4.51 17.63 -8.85
CA MET A 45 -5.73 18.16 -9.47
C MET A 45 -5.96 19.65 -9.22
N THR A 46 -5.57 20.17 -8.07
CA THR A 46 -5.94 21.53 -7.62
C THR A 46 -4.84 22.57 -7.83
N SER A 47 -3.58 22.16 -7.93
CA SER A 47 -2.43 23.06 -8.02
C SER A 47 -1.62 22.85 -9.30
N ARG A 48 -1.33 23.97 -9.99
CA ARG A 48 -0.45 23.98 -11.17
C ARG A 48 1.05 23.90 -10.84
N HIS A 49 1.43 23.99 -9.56
CA HIS A 49 2.83 23.97 -9.12
C HIS A 49 3.32 22.58 -8.73
N VAL A 50 2.48 21.55 -8.85
CA VAL A 50 2.82 20.18 -8.49
C VAL A 50 3.58 19.51 -9.63
N PRO A 51 4.69 18.80 -9.36
CA PRO A 51 5.41 18.05 -10.38
C PRO A 51 4.49 17.05 -11.09
N VAL A 52 4.57 17.00 -12.42
CA VAL A 52 3.86 16.01 -13.21
C VAL A 52 4.32 14.62 -12.79
N GLY A 53 3.37 13.74 -12.47
CA GLY A 53 3.66 12.36 -12.05
C GLY A 53 3.75 12.16 -10.55
N LEU A 54 3.63 13.22 -9.73
CA LEU A 54 3.62 13.08 -8.28
C LEU A 54 2.52 12.13 -7.80
N ASP A 55 1.31 12.25 -8.36
CA ASP A 55 0.14 11.36 -8.18
C ASP A 55 0.52 9.88 -8.31
N ARG A 56 1.14 9.54 -9.44
CA ARG A 56 1.53 8.16 -9.76
C ARG A 56 2.71 7.68 -8.92
N LEU A 57 3.67 8.56 -8.64
CA LEU A 57 4.83 8.23 -7.80
C LEU A 57 4.40 7.91 -6.36
N SER A 58 3.52 8.74 -5.78
CA SER A 58 3.02 8.52 -4.43
C SER A 58 2.18 7.26 -4.33
N LEU A 59 1.33 6.97 -5.33
CA LEU A 59 0.53 5.75 -5.35
C LEU A 59 1.43 4.50 -5.49
N SER A 60 2.42 4.55 -6.38
CA SER A 60 3.40 3.48 -6.54
C SER A 60 4.15 3.19 -5.23
N LEU A 61 4.59 4.25 -4.53
CA LEU A 61 5.26 4.11 -3.23
C LEU A 61 4.33 3.52 -2.16
N ALA A 62 3.06 3.92 -2.13
CA ALA A 62 2.09 3.36 -1.20
C ALA A 62 1.86 1.86 -1.43
N LEU A 63 1.66 1.45 -2.68
CA LEU A 63 1.53 0.03 -3.06
C LEU A 63 2.82 -0.75 -2.75
N PHE A 64 4.00 -0.16 -2.97
CA PHE A 64 5.27 -0.80 -2.65
C PHE A 64 5.42 -1.06 -1.14
N VAL A 65 5.11 -0.06 -0.31
CA VAL A 65 5.12 -0.20 1.16
C VAL A 65 4.09 -1.23 1.61
N GLU A 66 2.88 -1.21 1.04
CA GLU A 66 1.86 -2.24 1.29
C GLU A 66 2.42 -3.64 1.00
N GLY A 67 3.05 -3.85 -0.16
CA GLY A 67 3.61 -5.15 -0.54
C GLY A 67 4.64 -5.67 0.47
N PHE A 68 5.53 -4.80 0.98
CA PHE A 68 6.49 -5.19 2.02
C PHE A 68 5.82 -5.51 3.35
N LEU A 69 4.86 -4.69 3.78
CA LEU A 69 4.12 -4.94 5.01
C LEU A 69 3.36 -6.27 4.92
N PHE A 70 2.75 -6.55 3.77
CA PHE A 70 2.02 -7.79 3.51
C PHE A 70 2.94 -9.01 3.51
N TYR A 71 4.13 -8.90 2.93
CA TYR A 71 5.13 -9.98 2.96
C TYR A 71 5.55 -10.35 4.39
N PHE A 72 5.79 -9.34 5.23
CA PHE A 72 6.16 -9.58 6.63
C PHE A 72 4.95 -9.90 7.53
N HIS A 73 3.73 -9.61 7.10
CA HIS A 73 2.50 -9.86 7.86
C HIS A 73 2.17 -11.36 8.01
N VAL A 74 2.45 -12.18 7.01
CA VAL A 74 2.07 -13.62 6.98
C VAL A 74 3.03 -14.55 7.72
N HIS A 75 4.06 -14.01 8.37
CA HIS A 75 4.94 -14.82 9.21
C HIS A 75 4.14 -15.50 10.34
N ASN A 76 4.27 -16.82 10.47
CA ASN A 76 3.56 -17.71 11.41
C ASN A 76 2.13 -18.13 11.04
N ARG A 77 1.68 -17.89 9.80
CA ARG A 77 0.42 -18.45 9.28
C ARG A 77 0.60 -19.90 8.78
N PRO A 78 -0.49 -20.70 8.66
CA PRO A 78 -0.43 -22.03 8.07
C PRO A 78 0.19 -22.00 6.65
N PRO A 79 0.90 -23.06 6.20
CA PRO A 79 1.62 -23.03 4.92
C PRO A 79 0.75 -22.72 3.70
N LEU A 80 -0.49 -23.22 3.68
CA LEU A 80 -1.45 -22.92 2.62
C LEU A 80 -1.81 -21.44 2.60
N ASP A 81 -2.13 -20.87 3.77
CA ASP A 81 -2.47 -19.46 3.91
C ASP A 81 -1.32 -18.56 3.42
N GLN A 82 -0.09 -18.89 3.79
CA GLN A 82 1.11 -18.22 3.31
C GLN A 82 1.28 -18.32 1.79
N HIS A 83 1.07 -19.50 1.21
CA HIS A 83 1.23 -19.70 -0.23
C HIS A 83 0.24 -18.84 -1.01
N ILE A 84 -1.03 -18.85 -0.64
CA ILE A 84 -2.04 -18.10 -1.38
C ILE A 84 -1.79 -16.59 -1.18
N HIS A 85 -1.44 -16.12 0.03
CA HIS A 85 -1.06 -14.71 0.27
C HIS A 85 0.20 -14.30 -0.50
N SER A 86 1.14 -15.21 -0.74
CA SER A 86 2.33 -14.93 -1.55
C SER A 86 1.98 -14.66 -3.02
N LEU A 87 0.88 -15.23 -3.53
CA LEU A 87 0.38 -14.91 -4.86
C LEU A 87 -0.12 -13.45 -4.95
N LEU A 88 -0.71 -12.94 -3.88
CA LEU A 88 -1.17 -11.55 -3.80
C LEU A 88 -0.02 -10.55 -3.92
N LEU A 89 1.17 -10.90 -3.44
CA LEU A 89 2.34 -10.04 -3.54
C LEU A 89 2.71 -9.74 -5.00
N PHE A 90 2.51 -10.68 -5.92
CA PHE A 90 2.74 -10.41 -7.35
C PHE A 90 1.76 -9.36 -7.87
N ALA A 91 0.51 -9.37 -7.41
CA ALA A 91 -0.47 -8.36 -7.80
C ALA A 91 -0.10 -6.98 -7.24
N VAL A 92 0.28 -6.90 -5.96
CA VAL A 92 0.64 -5.64 -5.30
C VAL A 92 1.94 -5.06 -5.86
N PHE A 93 3.02 -5.85 -5.94
CA PHE A 93 4.29 -5.38 -6.51
C PHE A 93 4.20 -5.11 -8.01
N GLY A 94 3.43 -5.92 -8.75
CA GLY A 94 3.13 -5.64 -10.15
C GLY A 94 2.37 -4.33 -10.32
N GLY A 95 1.39 -4.05 -9.45
CA GLY A 95 0.65 -2.81 -9.42
C GLY A 95 1.56 -1.62 -9.10
N ALA A 96 2.43 -1.75 -8.10
CA ALA A 96 3.43 -0.75 -7.76
C ALA A 96 4.37 -0.45 -8.93
N ALA A 97 4.91 -1.48 -9.59
CA ALA A 97 5.80 -1.34 -10.74
C ALA A 97 5.08 -0.73 -11.95
N SER A 98 3.87 -1.18 -12.28
CA SER A 98 3.05 -0.62 -13.36
C SER A 98 2.78 0.87 -13.13
N THR A 99 2.38 1.22 -11.90
CA THR A 99 2.12 2.62 -11.51
C THR A 99 3.39 3.47 -11.58
N MET A 100 4.56 2.93 -11.19
CA MET A 100 5.85 3.61 -11.33
C MET A 100 6.17 3.90 -12.80
N MET A 101 5.91 2.95 -13.70
CA MET A 101 6.14 3.15 -15.13
C MET A 101 5.28 4.28 -15.70
N GLU A 102 4.06 4.47 -15.21
CA GLU A 102 3.20 5.58 -15.62
C GLU A 102 3.74 6.96 -15.25
N VAL A 103 4.67 7.06 -14.28
CA VAL A 103 5.39 8.32 -14.00
C VAL A 103 6.16 8.78 -15.24
N PHE A 104 6.75 7.83 -15.98
CA PHE A 104 7.54 8.10 -17.19
C PHE A 104 6.71 7.98 -18.48
N LYS A 105 5.66 7.16 -18.48
CA LYS A 105 4.81 6.84 -19.64
C LYS A 105 3.34 7.11 -19.31
N ARG A 106 3.04 8.38 -19.05
CA ARG A 106 1.69 8.87 -18.74
C ARG A 106 0.74 8.58 -19.92
N GLU A 107 -0.52 8.30 -19.62
CA GLU A 107 -1.61 8.06 -20.60
C GLU A 107 -1.38 6.83 -21.50
N ASN A 108 -0.57 5.86 -21.05
CA ASN A 108 -0.41 4.59 -21.72
C ASN A 108 -1.54 3.63 -21.30
N ILE A 109 -2.50 3.43 -22.19
CA ILE A 109 -3.68 2.59 -21.95
C ILE A 109 -3.32 1.16 -21.49
N VAL A 110 -2.21 0.61 -21.95
CA VAL A 110 -1.77 -0.74 -21.55
C VAL A 110 -1.35 -0.76 -20.09
N LEU A 111 -0.59 0.24 -19.64
CA LEU A 111 -0.18 0.37 -18.23
C LEU A 111 -1.37 0.65 -17.32
N GLU A 112 -2.32 1.46 -17.76
CA GLU A 112 -3.54 1.76 -17.01
C GLU A 112 -4.43 0.53 -16.86
N LEU A 113 -4.65 -0.22 -17.94
CA LEU A 113 -5.38 -1.49 -17.89
C LEU A 113 -4.68 -2.50 -16.99
N LEU A 114 -3.35 -2.63 -17.09
CA LEU A 114 -2.57 -3.51 -16.24
C LEU A 114 -2.72 -3.14 -14.76
N ARG A 115 -2.54 -1.86 -14.40
CA ARG A 115 -2.73 -1.37 -13.03
C ARG A 115 -4.14 -1.66 -12.53
N CYS A 116 -5.17 -1.40 -13.33
CA CYS A 116 -6.57 -1.67 -12.96
C CYS A 116 -6.83 -3.17 -12.77
N SER A 117 -6.34 -4.03 -13.67
CA SER A 117 -6.47 -5.49 -13.53
C SER A 117 -5.79 -6.02 -12.27
N LEU A 118 -4.59 -5.53 -11.96
CA LEU A 118 -3.86 -5.91 -10.76
C LEU A 118 -4.54 -5.39 -9.48
N ALA A 119 -5.12 -4.19 -9.51
CA ALA A 119 -5.90 -3.66 -8.40
C ALA A 119 -7.20 -4.45 -8.16
N ILE A 120 -7.88 -4.88 -9.23
CA ILE A 120 -9.05 -5.78 -9.12
C ILE A 120 -8.62 -7.12 -8.53
N LEU A 121 -7.53 -7.72 -9.05
CA LEU A 121 -7.00 -8.98 -8.53
C LEU A 121 -6.65 -8.86 -7.04
N GLN A 122 -6.00 -7.77 -6.64
CA GLN A 122 -5.71 -7.47 -5.25
C GLN A 122 -7.00 -7.36 -4.42
N GLY A 123 -8.00 -6.60 -4.90
CA GLY A 123 -9.26 -6.39 -4.20
C GLY A 123 -10.12 -7.65 -4.07
N THR A 124 -10.09 -8.54 -5.06
CA THR A 124 -10.84 -9.81 -5.03
C THR A 124 -10.39 -10.74 -3.91
N TRP A 125 -9.18 -10.54 -3.40
CA TRP A 125 -8.65 -11.27 -2.26
C TRP A 125 -9.45 -11.09 -0.97
N PHE A 126 -10.00 -9.91 -0.71
CA PHE A 126 -10.80 -9.64 0.50
C PHE A 126 -12.11 -10.43 0.53
N TYR A 127 -12.47 -11.12 -0.55
CA TYR A 127 -13.63 -12.00 -0.64
C TYR A 127 -13.29 -13.50 -0.45
N GLN A 128 -12.02 -13.84 -0.24
CA GLN A 128 -11.54 -15.20 0.05
C GLN A 128 -11.28 -15.38 1.54
#